data_AF-A0A132NKM7-F1
#
_entry.id   AF-A0A132NKM7-F1
#
_cell.length_a   1.000
_cell.length_b   1.000
_cell.length_c   1.000
_cell.angle_alpha   90.00
_cell.angle_beta   90.00
_cell.angle_gamma   90.00
#
_symmetry.space_group_name_H-M   'P 1'
#
loop_
_entity.id
_entity.type
_entity.pdbx_description
1 polymer ?
#
loop_
_entity_poly.entity_id
_entity_poly.type
_entity_poly.pdbx_seq_one_letter_code
_entity_poly.pdbx_strand_id
1 'polypeptide(L)' 'MKRLAIGEVVVDVDPDRGAEVTSLRYGGRELLARTPWPPAPVVPGADEAAWTRAWRGGWQILFPNAGGPGEA' A
#
# COMPACT_ATOMS: atom_id res chain seq x y z
N MET A 1 -9.24 2.19 8.56
CA MET A 1 -8.11 3.16 8.70
C MET A 1 -7.75 3.42 10.16
N LYS A 2 -6.44 3.38 10.48
CA LYS A 2 -5.83 3.71 11.77
C LYS A 2 -4.72 4.74 11.58
N ARG A 3 -4.66 5.75 12.46
CA ARG A 3 -3.59 6.77 12.45
C ARG A 3 -2.62 6.55 13.60
N LEU A 4 -1.33 6.62 13.31
CA LEU A 4 -0.23 6.60 14.28
C LEU A 4 0.56 7.90 14.16
N ALA A 5 1.04 8.44 15.28
CA ALA A 5 1.83 9.66 15.28
C ALA A 5 2.91 9.63 16.37
N ILE A 6 4.11 10.12 16.04
CA ILE A 6 5.21 10.34 16.98
C ILE A 6 6.05 11.53 16.52
N GLY A 7 6.17 12.55 17.36
CA GLY A 7 6.80 13.81 16.95
C GLY A 7 6.15 14.37 15.68
N GLU A 8 6.95 14.61 14.65
CA GLU A 8 6.50 15.11 13.34
C GLU A 8 6.11 14.01 12.34
N VAL A 9 6.23 12.75 12.74
CA VAL A 9 5.89 11.59 11.90
C VAL A 9 4.43 11.23 12.08
N VAL A 10 3.68 11.13 10.98
CA VAL A 10 2.28 10.69 10.95
C VAL A 10 2.12 9.59 9.91
N VAL A 11 1.48 8.49 10.31
CA VAL A 11 1.26 7.31 9.46
C VAL A 11 -0.22 6.95 9.46
N ASP A 12 -0.78 6.76 8.27
CA ASP A 12 -2.15 6.24 8.10
C ASP A 12 -2.09 4.82 7.53
N VAL A 13 -2.58 3.86 8.31
CA VAL A 13 -2.62 2.43 8.00
C VAL A 13 -4.06 2.01 7.69
N ASP A 14 -4.25 1.16 6.70
CA ASP A 14 -5.54 0.55 6.40
C ASP A 14 -5.56 -0.95 6.72
N PRO A 15 -6.05 -1.36 7.91
CA PRO A 15 -6.06 -2.76 8.32
C PRO A 15 -6.84 -3.68 7.39
N ASP A 16 -7.94 -3.17 6.80
CA ASP A 16 -8.84 -3.94 5.94
C ASP A 16 -8.22 -4.24 4.57
N ARG A 17 -7.04 -3.67 4.30
CA ARG A 17 -6.25 -3.85 3.07
C ARG A 17 -4.87 -4.40 3.38
N GLY A 18 -4.80 -5.47 4.17
CA GLY A 18 -3.53 -6.11 4.51
C GLY A 18 -2.59 -5.20 5.30
N ALA A 19 -3.15 -4.30 6.13
CA ALA A 19 -2.40 -3.31 6.90
C ALA A 19 -1.50 -2.39 6.06
N GLU A 20 -1.91 -2.07 4.84
CA GLU A 20 -1.21 -1.12 3.98
C GLU A 20 -0.98 0.23 4.63
N VAL A 21 0.21 0.80 4.44
CA VAL A 21 0.50 2.18 4.79
C VAL A 21 0.09 3.08 3.63
N THR A 22 -1.00 3.82 3.82
CA THR A 22 -1.61 4.67 2.79
C THR A 22 -1.06 6.09 2.77
N SER A 23 -0.43 6.53 3.85
CA SER A 23 0.26 7.82 3.97
C SER A 23 1.39 7.70 4.99
N LEU A 24 2.53 8.30 4.67
CA LEU A 24 3.63 8.53 5.61
C LEU A 24 4.06 9.98 5.46
N ARG A 25 3.83 10.78 6.49
CA ARG A 25 4.17 12.20 6.52
C ARG A 25 5.25 12.49 7.54
N TYR A 26 6.17 13.37 7.18
CA TYR A 26 7.17 13.94 8.08
C TYR A 26 7.18 15.46 7.91
N GLY A 27 7.05 16.21 9.01
CA GLY A 27 6.99 17.68 8.95
C GLY A 27 5.87 18.20 8.05
N GLY A 28 4.75 17.47 7.96
CA GLY A 28 3.62 17.77 7.10
C GLY A 28 3.76 17.38 5.61
N ARG A 29 4.94 16.94 5.16
CA ARG A 29 5.18 16.51 3.77
C ARG A 29 4.90 15.02 3.58
N GLU A 30 4.11 14.68 2.55
CA GLU A 30 3.88 13.29 2.13
C GLU A 30 5.15 12.70 1.49
N LEU A 31 5.53 11.50 1.94
CA LEU A 31 6.71 10.80 1.50
C LEU A 31 6.39 9.64 0.55
N LEU A 32 5.15 9.13 0.56
CA LEU A 32 4.77 8.02 -0.30
C LEU A 32 4.27 8.51 -1.66
N ALA A 33 4.66 7.77 -2.70
CA ALA A 33 4.13 7.98 -4.04
C ALA A 33 2.63 7.69 -4.07
N ARG A 34 1.93 8.43 -4.93
CA ARG A 34 0.53 8.18 -5.30
C ARG A 34 0.42 8.17 -6.80
N THR A 35 -0.39 7.25 -7.32
CA THR A 35 -0.71 7.23 -8.74
C THR A 35 -1.69 8.37 -9.05
N PRO A 36 -1.46 9.19 -10.08
CA PRO A 36 -2.39 10.25 -10.47
C PRO A 36 -3.62 9.72 -11.22
N TRP A 37 -3.63 8.44 -11.60
CA TRP A 37 -4.75 7.76 -12.26
C TRP A 37 -5.60 6.96 -11.26
N PRO A 38 -6.88 6.70 -11.59
CA PRO A 38 -7.72 5.84 -10.79
C PRO A 38 -7.18 4.40 -10.81
N PRO A 39 -7.17 3.70 -9.66
CA PRO A 39 -6.65 2.34 -9.59
C PRO A 39 -7.61 1.32 -10.21
N ALA A 40 -7.06 0.27 -10.79
CA ALA A 40 -7.86 -0.90 -11.16
C ALA A 40 -8.42 -1.59 -9.89
N PRO A 41 -9.53 -2.34 -10.01
CA PRO A 41 -10.04 -3.15 -8.90
C PRO A 41 -8.99 -4.13 -8.37
N VAL A 42 -8.92 -4.27 -7.04
CA VAL A 42 -8.05 -5.28 -6.41
C VAL A 42 -8.74 -6.64 -6.52
N VAL A 43 -8.02 -7.61 -7.08
CA VAL A 43 -8.50 -8.99 -7.25
C VAL A 43 -7.66 -9.92 -6.36
N PRO A 44 -8.28 -10.67 -5.43
CA PRO A 44 -7.56 -11.67 -4.63
C PRO A 44 -6.92 -12.76 -5.51
N GLY A 45 -5.68 -13.14 -5.22
CA GLY A 45 -4.97 -14.15 -6.01
C GLY A 45 -4.61 -13.71 -7.44
N ALA A 46 -4.65 -12.41 -7.72
CA ALA A 46 -4.22 -11.84 -8.98
C ALA A 46 -2.76 -12.19 -9.31
N ASP A 47 -2.47 -12.29 -10.61
CA ASP A 47 -1.10 -12.27 -11.09
C ASP A 47 -0.42 -10.92 -10.82
N GLU A 48 0.90 -10.88 -11.00
CA GLU A 48 1.70 -9.69 -10.75
C GLU A 48 1.25 -8.48 -11.60
N ALA A 49 0.81 -8.71 -12.84
CA ALA A 49 0.40 -7.64 -13.74
C ALA A 49 -0.92 -7.00 -13.29
N ALA A 50 -1.90 -7.80 -12.90
CA ALA A 50 -3.16 -7.34 -12.33
C ALA A 50 -2.94 -6.67 -10.97
N TRP A 51 -2.06 -7.20 -10.11
CA TRP A 51 -1.68 -6.57 -8.85
C TRP A 51 -1.03 -5.20 -9.08
N THR A 52 -0.10 -5.10 -10.03
CA THR A 52 0.58 -3.85 -10.38
C THR A 52 -0.40 -2.80 -10.93
N ARG A 53 -1.37 -3.20 -11.76
CA ARG A 53 -2.41 -2.28 -12.27
C ARG A 53 -3.36 -1.77 -11.18
N ALA A 54 -3.56 -2.55 -10.12
CA ALA A 54 -4.37 -2.16 -8.97
C ALA A 54 -3.60 -1.32 -7.95
N TRP A 55 -2.27 -1.18 -8.11
CA TRP A 55 -1.43 -0.38 -7.23
C TRP A 55 -1.81 1.10 -7.32
N ARG A 56 -1.96 1.72 -6.15
CA ARG A 56 -2.49 3.09 -6.01
C ARG A 56 -1.60 4.05 -5.23
N GLY A 57 -0.32 3.70 -5.13
CA GLY A 57 0.59 4.34 -4.20
C GLY A 57 0.60 3.71 -2.82
N GLY A 58 1.21 4.41 -1.88
CA GLY A 58 1.42 3.92 -0.52
C GLY A 58 2.46 2.80 -0.46
N TRP A 59 2.41 2.02 0.62
CA TRP A 59 3.29 0.88 0.86
C TRP A 59 2.46 -0.33 1.31
N GLN A 60 2.46 -1.38 0.49
CA GLN A 60 1.81 -2.65 0.80
C GLN A 60 2.67 -3.45 1.78
N ILE A 61 2.10 -3.90 2.89
CA ILE A 61 2.82 -4.77 3.83
C ILE A 61 2.78 -6.20 3.27
N LEU A 62 3.94 -6.71 2.89
CA LEU A 62 4.09 -8.06 2.34
C LEU A 62 4.42 -9.02 3.50
N PHE A 63 3.38 -9.56 4.12
CA PHE A 63 3.52 -10.49 5.25
C PHE A 63 2.45 -11.60 5.20
N PRO A 64 2.80 -12.87 5.49
CA PRO A 64 4.15 -13.37 5.79
C PRO A 64 5.02 -13.59 4.54
N ASN A 65 4.43 -13.55 3.34
CA ASN A 65 5.13 -13.80 2.09
C ASN A 65 4.97 -12.62 1.12
N ALA A 66 5.90 -12.50 0.19
CA ALA A 66 5.90 -11.52 -0.89
C ALA A 66 5.91 -12.26 -2.25
N GLY A 67 5.19 -11.71 -3.25
CA GLY A 67 5.09 -12.30 -4.58
C GLY A 67 4.09 -13.45 -4.69
N GLY A 68 3.94 -13.98 -5.91
CA GLY A 68 3.19 -15.21 -6.17
C GLY A 68 4.09 -16.44 -6.11
N PRO A 69 3.53 -17.66 -6.02
CA PRO A 69 4.28 -18.86 -6.40
C PRO A 69 4.67 -18.65 -7.86
N GLY A 70 5.97 -18.58 -8.17
CA GLY A 70 6.43 -18.42 -9.56
C GLY A 70 5.90 -19.51 -10.48
N GLU A 71 6.03 -19.33 -11.79
CA GLU A 71 5.75 -20.41 -12.74
C GLU A 71 6.61 -21.64 -12.37
N ALA A 72 5.96 -22.80 -12.25
CA ALA A 72 6.59 -24.08 -11.94
C ALA A 72 7.26 -24.68 -13.18
#